data_AF-A0A961HI33-F1
#
_entry.id   AF-A0A961HI33-F1
#
_cell.length_a   1.000
_cell.length_b   1.000
_cell.length_c   1.000
_cell.angle_alpha   90.00
_cell.angle_beta   90.00
_cell.angle_gamma   90.00
#
_symmetry.space_group_name_H-M   'P 1'
#
loop_
_entity.id
_entity.type
_entity.pdbx_description
1 polymer ?
#
loop_
_entity_poly.entity_id
_entity_poly.type
_entity_poly.pdbx_seq_one_letter_code
_entity_poly.pdbx_strand_id
1 'polypeptide(L)'
;MKRAIVTATAAVLLVVPLVGGCKESTEVGASPSNSNVLPPVGEVDNSNPAPPPSDDKSAGSSQSEEKPGSQNEEQDKSGGSSQNEKYDTSSPYAPDVCAAMSEEKVTELTGKQVAKVTKDAGGESSYRYCRWEFTDGKLLDVVAQAGTKELKSDEKVSDYVKIDGLGDAANNYAGSVNVLTGSLLITVSRTDLATRKKVAAYLVDQWAN
;
A
#
# COMPACT_ATOMS: atom_id res chain seq x y z
N MET A 1 11.78 49.02 28.97
CA MET A 1 10.73 48.28 29.72
C MET A 1 10.95 46.80 29.48
N LYS A 2 11.44 46.05 30.48
CA LYS A 2 11.78 44.63 30.36
C LYS A 2 10.52 43.80 30.61
N ARG A 3 10.09 42.99 29.63
CA ARG A 3 9.00 42.02 29.80
C ARG A 3 9.60 40.64 30.02
N ALA A 4 9.36 40.07 31.20
CA ALA A 4 9.71 38.69 31.52
C ALA A 4 8.59 37.76 31.02
N ILE A 5 8.97 36.71 30.30
CA ILE A 5 8.07 35.63 29.87
C ILE A 5 8.23 34.50 30.88
N VAL A 6 7.14 34.17 31.58
CA VAL A 6 7.08 33.05 32.51
C VAL A 6 6.56 31.84 31.74
N THR A 7 7.43 30.85 31.53
CA THR A 7 7.08 29.59 30.88
C THR A 7 6.56 28.62 31.95
N ALA A 8 5.27 28.29 31.90
CA ALA A 8 4.68 27.26 32.77
C ALA A 8 4.80 25.89 32.09
N THR A 9 5.63 25.02 32.65
CA THR A 9 5.78 23.63 32.20
C THR A 9 4.73 22.77 32.91
N ALA A 10 3.69 22.36 32.20
CA ALA A 10 2.72 21.40 32.71
C ALA A 10 3.21 19.97 32.42
N ALA A 11 3.68 19.27 33.45
CA ALA A 11 3.97 17.84 33.39
C ALA A 11 2.65 17.07 33.52
N VAL A 12 2.23 16.40 32.44
CA VAL A 12 1.08 15.48 32.45
C VAL A 12 1.60 14.08 32.81
N LEU A 13 1.34 13.66 34.05
CA LEU A 13 1.54 12.28 34.50
C LEU A 13 0.38 11.42 33.97
N LEU A 14 0.64 10.60 32.96
CA LEU A 14 -0.30 9.55 32.53
C LEU A 14 -0.14 8.33 33.45
N VAL A 15 -1.15 8.10 34.29
CA VAL A 15 -1.34 6.87 35.07
C VAL A 15 -1.89 5.80 34.13
N VAL A 16 -1.14 4.72 33.91
CA VAL A 16 -1.57 3.54 33.17
C VAL A 16 -2.20 2.54 34.14
N PRO A 17 -3.50 2.18 34.01
CA PRO A 17 -4.04 1.04 34.73
C PRO A 17 -3.62 -0.27 34.04
N LEU A 18 -2.77 -1.03 34.73
CA LEU A 18 -2.58 -2.47 34.49
C LEU A 18 -3.86 -3.21 34.88
N VAL A 19 -4.66 -3.61 33.90
CA VAL A 19 -5.74 -4.58 34.11
C VAL A 19 -5.28 -5.92 33.56
N GLY A 20 -4.65 -6.71 34.43
CA GLY A 20 -4.51 -8.14 34.25
C GLY A 20 -5.85 -8.82 34.47
N GLY A 21 -6.20 -9.76 33.59
CA GLY A 21 -7.46 -10.50 33.69
C GLY A 21 -7.56 -11.61 32.66
N CYS A 22 -6.80 -12.68 32.86
CA CYS A 22 -7.07 -13.98 32.25
C CYS A 22 -8.48 -14.44 32.64
N LYS A 23 -9.32 -14.75 31.65
CA LYS A 23 -10.42 -15.70 31.83
C LYS A 23 -10.45 -16.67 30.65
N GLU A 24 -9.77 -17.78 30.91
CA GLU A 24 -10.07 -19.10 30.38
C GLU A 24 -11.50 -19.49 30.77
N SER A 25 -12.29 -19.96 29.80
CA SER A 25 -13.53 -20.70 30.05
C SER A 25 -13.72 -21.69 28.91
N THR A 26 -13.27 -22.90 29.19
CA THR A 26 -13.68 -24.15 28.58
C THR A 26 -15.18 -24.33 28.80
N GLU A 27 -15.97 -24.45 27.73
CA GLU A 27 -17.27 -25.12 27.82
C GLU A 27 -17.35 -26.22 26.76
N VAL A 28 -17.54 -27.43 27.28
CA VAL A 28 -17.71 -28.69 26.57
C VAL A 28 -19.20 -28.82 26.27
N GLY A 29 -19.57 -28.88 25.00
CA GLY A 29 -20.95 -29.15 24.57
C GLY A 29 -20.97 -30.18 23.45
N ALA A 30 -21.33 -31.42 23.78
CA ALA A 30 -21.51 -32.52 22.85
C ALA A 30 -22.83 -32.39 22.03
N SER A 31 -22.80 -32.97 20.82
CA SER A 31 -23.82 -32.98 19.76
C SER A 31 -25.17 -33.63 20.13
N PRO A 32 -26.20 -33.52 19.25
CA PRO A 32 -26.32 -34.55 18.21
C PRO A 32 -26.68 -34.06 16.80
N SER A 33 -26.37 -34.93 15.85
CA SER A 33 -26.64 -34.91 14.40
C SER A 33 -28.10 -34.71 14.03
N ASN A 34 -28.34 -34.09 12.85
CA ASN A 34 -28.99 -34.69 11.67
C ASN A 34 -29.63 -33.61 10.77
N SER A 35 -29.18 -33.49 9.52
CA SER A 35 -29.97 -33.90 8.35
C SER A 35 -29.29 -33.43 7.05
N ASN A 36 -29.01 -34.43 6.21
CA ASN A 36 -28.84 -34.32 4.77
C ASN A 36 -29.91 -33.42 4.15
N VAL A 37 -29.48 -32.37 3.43
CA VAL A 37 -30.21 -31.89 2.25
C VAL A 37 -29.16 -31.51 1.19
N LEU A 38 -29.06 -32.36 0.17
CA LEU A 38 -28.37 -32.09 -1.08
C LEU A 38 -29.08 -30.95 -1.84
N PRO A 39 -28.38 -29.96 -2.40
CA PRO A 39 -28.89 -29.20 -3.53
C PRO A 39 -28.76 -30.01 -4.84
N PRO A 40 -29.68 -29.82 -5.81
CA PRO A 40 -29.68 -30.54 -7.07
C PRO A 40 -28.48 -30.18 -7.95
N VAL A 41 -27.87 -31.22 -8.53
CA VAL A 41 -26.90 -31.14 -9.62
C VAL A 41 -27.63 -30.59 -10.84
N GLY A 42 -27.31 -29.35 -11.22
CA GLY A 42 -27.70 -28.78 -12.51
C GLY A 42 -26.81 -29.35 -13.61
N GLU A 43 -27.44 -29.96 -14.61
CA GLU A 43 -26.85 -30.27 -15.92
C GLU A 43 -26.32 -29.00 -16.57
N VAL A 44 -25.01 -28.95 -16.82
CA VAL A 44 -24.41 -28.05 -17.80
C VAL A 44 -24.10 -28.86 -19.04
N ASP A 45 -24.91 -28.61 -20.07
CA ASP A 45 -24.78 -29.05 -21.45
C ASP A 45 -23.41 -28.63 -21.99
N ASN A 46 -22.52 -29.60 -22.17
CA ASN A 46 -21.16 -29.37 -22.64
C ASN A 46 -21.06 -29.76 -24.13
N SER A 47 -21.80 -29.03 -24.96
CA SER A 47 -21.70 -29.12 -26.42
C SER A 47 -20.63 -28.13 -26.92
N ASN A 48 -19.36 -28.54 -26.92
CA ASN A 48 -18.32 -27.85 -27.67
C ASN A 48 -17.52 -28.85 -28.54
N PRO A 49 -17.67 -28.84 -29.87
CA PRO A 49 -16.94 -29.73 -30.76
C PRO A 49 -15.47 -29.31 -30.91
N ALA A 50 -14.60 -30.32 -30.92
CA ALA A 50 -13.16 -30.20 -31.08
C ALA A 50 -12.75 -29.52 -32.40
N PRO A 51 -11.69 -28.69 -32.43
CA PRO A 51 -10.98 -28.38 -33.66
C PRO A 51 -10.09 -29.56 -34.09
N PRO A 52 -9.95 -29.81 -35.41
CA PRO A 52 -9.14 -30.91 -35.94
C PRO A 52 -7.63 -30.69 -35.75
N PRO A 53 -6.84 -31.78 -35.67
CA PRO A 53 -5.38 -31.69 -35.64
C PRO A 53 -4.85 -31.25 -37.01
N SER A 54 -3.95 -30.28 -37.02
CA SER A 54 -3.08 -30.00 -38.17
C SER A 54 -1.70 -30.57 -37.85
N ASP A 55 -1.41 -31.73 -38.44
CA ASP A 55 -0.06 -32.16 -38.73
C ASP A 55 0.50 -31.26 -39.84
N ASP A 56 1.65 -30.62 -39.64
CA ASP A 56 2.69 -30.68 -40.67
C ASP A 56 4.08 -30.37 -40.13
N LYS A 57 5.03 -31.09 -40.73
CA LYS A 57 6.45 -31.19 -40.43
C LYS A 57 7.19 -29.93 -40.88
N SER A 58 8.24 -29.53 -40.17
CA SER A 58 9.51 -29.24 -40.84
C SER A 58 10.71 -29.28 -39.89
N ALA A 59 11.79 -29.84 -40.42
CA ALA A 59 13.04 -30.18 -39.76
C ALA A 59 13.99 -28.97 -39.57
N GLY A 60 14.90 -29.08 -38.59
CA GLY A 60 16.02 -28.16 -38.45
C GLY A 60 16.91 -28.51 -37.27
N SER A 61 17.97 -29.28 -37.54
CA SER A 61 18.99 -29.79 -36.61
C SER A 61 19.95 -28.73 -36.07
N SER A 62 20.69 -29.14 -35.03
CA SER A 62 22.03 -28.69 -34.55
C SER A 62 21.94 -28.02 -33.17
N GLN A 63 22.17 -28.74 -32.06
CA GLN A 63 23.45 -29.23 -31.53
C GLN A 63 24.42 -28.09 -31.19
N SER A 64 24.60 -27.85 -29.89
CA SER A 64 25.90 -27.73 -29.20
C SER A 64 25.69 -27.72 -27.69
N GLU A 65 26.33 -28.68 -27.03
CA GLU A 65 26.62 -28.72 -25.59
C GLU A 65 27.62 -27.61 -25.25
N GLU A 66 27.52 -26.98 -24.06
CA GLU A 66 28.67 -26.87 -23.15
C GLU A 66 28.26 -26.43 -21.72
N LYS A 67 29.14 -26.79 -20.79
CA LYS A 67 29.05 -27.00 -19.33
C LYS A 67 28.96 -25.71 -18.46
N PRO A 68 28.83 -25.85 -17.11
CA PRO A 68 28.33 -24.85 -16.19
C PRO A 68 29.40 -23.87 -15.69
N GLY A 69 28.99 -22.62 -15.45
CA GLY A 69 29.73 -21.64 -14.66
C GLY A 69 28.98 -21.30 -13.38
N SER A 70 29.54 -21.71 -12.24
CA SER A 70 29.24 -21.13 -10.93
C SER A 70 29.92 -19.78 -10.80
N GLN A 71 29.14 -18.74 -10.49
CA GLN A 71 29.56 -17.46 -9.90
C GLN A 71 28.36 -17.07 -9.01
N ASN A 72 28.38 -17.23 -7.68
CA ASN A 72 29.18 -16.49 -6.70
C ASN A 72 29.49 -15.06 -7.16
N GLU A 73 28.47 -14.20 -7.08
CA GLU A 73 28.69 -12.77 -6.93
C GLU A 73 27.97 -12.27 -5.67
N GLU A 74 28.80 -11.67 -4.83
CA GLU A 74 28.51 -11.02 -3.58
C GLU A 74 27.49 -9.91 -3.79
N GLN A 75 26.40 -9.99 -3.03
CA GLN A 75 26.04 -9.01 -2.01
C GLN A 75 26.50 -7.55 -2.25
N ASP A 76 26.06 -6.92 -3.34
CA ASP A 76 26.13 -5.45 -3.44
C ASP A 76 24.88 -4.85 -2.80
N LYS A 77 24.94 -4.74 -1.48
CA LYS A 77 24.00 -3.94 -0.68
C LYS A 77 24.34 -2.48 -0.94
N SER A 78 23.93 -1.98 -2.11
CA SER A 78 23.96 -0.56 -2.43
C SER A 78 22.97 0.14 -1.51
N GLY A 79 23.47 0.52 -0.35
CA GLY A 79 22.87 1.48 0.55
C GLY A 79 22.85 2.82 -0.15
N GLY A 80 21.87 2.99 -1.05
CA GLY A 80 21.41 4.31 -1.44
C GLY A 80 20.92 4.98 -0.17
N SER A 81 21.74 5.85 0.39
CA SER A 81 21.32 6.79 1.41
C SER A 81 20.21 7.62 0.78
N SER A 82 18.95 7.21 0.97
CA SER A 82 17.77 8.01 0.64
C SER A 82 17.78 9.23 1.55
N GLN A 83 18.56 10.23 1.17
CA GLN A 83 18.31 11.58 1.61
C GLN A 83 17.00 11.95 0.94
N ASN A 84 15.92 11.96 1.72
CA ASN A 84 14.63 12.49 1.28
C ASN A 84 14.83 13.99 1.03
N GLU A 85 15.25 14.32 -0.19
CA GLU A 85 15.30 15.70 -0.65
C GLU A 85 13.87 16.23 -0.70
N LYS A 86 13.69 17.43 -0.15
CA LYS A 86 12.42 18.14 -0.17
C LYS A 86 11.85 18.16 -1.59
N TYR A 87 10.55 17.91 -1.70
CA TYR A 87 9.89 18.00 -2.99
C TYR A 87 9.77 19.45 -3.44
N ASP A 88 10.39 19.78 -4.59
CA ASP A 88 10.13 21.05 -5.25
C ASP A 88 8.75 21.02 -5.91
N THR A 89 7.78 21.71 -5.31
CA THR A 89 6.41 21.81 -5.83
C THR A 89 6.31 22.49 -7.20
N SER A 90 7.37 23.11 -7.70
CA SER A 90 7.46 23.61 -9.08
C SER A 90 7.94 22.57 -10.09
N SER A 91 8.43 21.42 -9.61
CA SER A 91 8.85 20.29 -10.42
C SER A 91 7.67 19.68 -11.18
N PRO A 92 7.81 19.39 -12.48
CA PRO A 92 6.84 18.60 -13.22
C PRO A 92 6.95 17.10 -12.90
N TYR A 93 7.94 16.69 -12.11
CA TYR A 93 8.24 15.29 -11.78
C TYR A 93 7.62 14.91 -10.45
N ALA A 94 6.85 13.83 -10.37
CA ALA A 94 6.40 13.32 -9.08
C ALA A 94 7.55 12.60 -8.34
N PRO A 95 7.63 12.73 -7.00
CA PRO A 95 8.65 12.06 -6.19
C PRO A 95 8.46 10.54 -6.23
N ASP A 96 9.58 9.81 -6.10
CA ASP A 96 9.55 8.35 -6.08
C ASP A 96 8.95 7.83 -4.76
N VAL A 97 7.74 7.31 -4.85
CA VAL A 97 6.95 6.78 -3.74
C VAL A 97 7.62 5.56 -3.09
N CYS A 98 8.23 4.68 -3.89
CA CYS A 98 8.89 3.49 -3.36
C CYS A 98 10.21 3.85 -2.68
N ALA A 99 10.92 4.87 -3.17
CA ALA A 99 12.15 5.33 -2.54
C ALA A 99 11.90 6.07 -1.21
N ALA A 100 10.76 6.76 -1.09
CA ALA A 100 10.38 7.51 0.11
C ALA A 100 9.97 6.62 1.30
N MET A 101 9.55 5.37 1.04
CA MET A 101 9.09 4.43 2.05
C MET A 101 9.77 3.07 1.91
N SER A 102 10.72 2.79 2.81
CA SER A 102 11.31 1.46 2.91
C SER A 102 10.27 0.43 3.41
N GLU A 103 10.55 -0.86 3.20
CA GLU A 103 9.69 -1.93 3.68
C GLU A 103 9.53 -1.89 5.21
N GLU A 104 10.60 -1.57 5.94
CA GLU A 104 10.56 -1.42 7.40
C GLU A 104 9.62 -0.29 7.82
N LYS A 105 9.66 0.85 7.11
CA LYS A 105 8.76 1.97 7.40
C LYS A 105 7.31 1.61 7.11
N VAL A 106 7.04 0.89 6.01
CA VAL A 106 5.69 0.43 5.70
C VAL A 106 5.20 -0.56 6.76
N THR A 107 6.05 -1.48 7.21
CA THR A 107 5.72 -2.40 8.30
C THR A 107 5.45 -1.66 9.62
N GLU A 108 6.24 -0.64 9.96
CA GLU A 108 6.01 0.21 11.12
C GLU A 108 4.65 0.91 11.07
N LEU A 109 4.30 1.52 9.92
CA LEU A 109 3.07 2.30 9.76
C LEU A 109 1.81 1.41 9.73
N THR A 110 1.92 0.21 9.16
CA THR A 110 0.78 -0.69 8.93
C THR A 110 0.64 -1.81 9.96
N GLY A 111 1.72 -2.13 10.69
CA GLY A 111 1.81 -3.32 11.53
C GLY A 111 1.83 -4.63 10.73
N LYS A 112 2.15 -4.58 9.43
CA LYS A 112 2.12 -5.74 8.52
C LYS A 112 3.47 -5.96 7.86
N GLN A 113 3.90 -7.21 7.79
CA GLN A 113 5.12 -7.56 7.09
C GLN A 113 4.91 -7.48 5.58
N VAL A 114 5.82 -6.82 4.88
CA VAL A 114 5.83 -6.75 3.42
C VAL A 114 6.33 -8.07 2.86
N ALA A 115 5.58 -8.64 1.91
CA ALA A 115 5.97 -9.83 1.14
C ALA A 115 6.55 -9.46 -0.22
N LYS A 116 6.04 -8.40 -0.84
CA LYS A 116 6.47 -7.94 -2.16
C LYS A 116 6.23 -6.45 -2.34
N VAL A 117 7.17 -5.78 -3.01
CA VAL A 117 7.01 -4.41 -3.48
C VAL A 117 6.95 -4.41 -5.00
N THR A 118 5.90 -3.80 -5.55
CA THR A 118 5.75 -3.54 -6.97
C THR A 118 5.90 -2.04 -7.19
N LYS A 119 7.02 -1.68 -7.81
CA LYS A 119 7.29 -0.35 -8.35
C LYS A 119 6.78 -0.30 -9.78
N ASP A 120 6.19 0.83 -10.17
CA ASP A 120 5.80 1.00 -11.56
C ASP A 120 7.02 1.04 -12.49
N ALA A 121 6.83 0.51 -13.70
CA ALA A 121 7.87 0.22 -14.68
C ALA A 121 7.92 1.21 -15.87
N GLY A 122 7.21 2.34 -15.81
CA GLY A 122 7.23 3.30 -16.93
C GLY A 122 6.09 4.31 -17.02
N GLY A 123 5.60 4.83 -15.88
CA GLY A 123 4.66 5.95 -15.90
C GLY A 123 5.31 7.25 -16.41
N GLU A 124 4.48 8.17 -16.92
CA GLU A 124 4.91 9.55 -17.16
C GLU A 124 5.59 10.11 -15.90
N SER A 125 6.59 10.95 -16.08
CA SER A 125 7.45 11.37 -14.98
C SER A 125 6.72 12.21 -13.90
N SER A 126 5.52 12.71 -14.24
CA SER A 126 4.55 13.38 -13.37
C SER A 126 3.70 12.42 -12.52
N TYR A 127 3.83 11.10 -12.71
CA TYR A 127 3.04 10.07 -12.04
C TYR A 127 3.95 8.94 -11.54
N ARG A 128 3.99 8.74 -10.22
CA ARG A 128 4.74 7.66 -9.58
C ARG A 128 3.82 6.80 -8.76
N TYR A 129 4.05 5.49 -8.83
CA TYR A 129 3.22 4.52 -8.15
C TYR A 129 4.06 3.45 -7.45
N CYS A 130 3.61 3.07 -6.27
CA CYS A 130 4.14 1.96 -5.52
C CYS A 130 3.02 1.13 -4.91
N ARG A 131 3.16 -0.19 -4.96
CA ARG A 131 2.29 -1.14 -4.27
C ARG A 131 3.11 -2.03 -3.36
N TRP A 132 2.64 -2.16 -2.12
CA TRP A 132 3.11 -3.15 -1.17
C TRP A 132 2.06 -4.24 -1.02
N GLU A 133 2.51 -5.49 -1.13
CA GLU A 133 1.74 -6.68 -0.81
C GLU A 133 2.23 -7.23 0.51
N PHE A 134 1.31 -7.47 1.44
CA PHE A 134 1.59 -7.98 2.77
C PHE A 134 1.50 -9.50 2.82
N THR A 135 2.14 -10.11 3.81
CA THR A 135 2.12 -11.57 4.02
C THR A 135 0.71 -12.14 4.29
N ASP A 136 -0.25 -11.30 4.68
CA ASP A 136 -1.66 -11.67 4.84
C ASP A 136 -2.50 -11.53 3.55
N GLY A 137 -1.86 -11.24 2.42
CA GLY A 137 -2.49 -11.06 1.11
C GLY A 137 -3.17 -9.70 0.91
N LYS A 138 -3.11 -8.79 1.89
CA LYS A 138 -3.64 -7.43 1.74
C LYS A 138 -2.65 -6.55 0.96
N LEU A 139 -3.18 -5.46 0.41
CA LEU A 139 -2.43 -4.55 -0.45
C LEU A 139 -2.49 -3.11 0.09
N LEU A 140 -1.42 -2.37 -0.15
CA LEU A 140 -1.34 -0.92 0.03
C LEU A 140 -0.86 -0.33 -1.28
N ASP A 141 -1.67 0.54 -1.88
CA ASP A 141 -1.34 1.26 -3.10
C ASP A 141 -1.14 2.74 -2.78
N VAL A 142 -0.04 3.31 -3.28
CA VAL A 142 0.26 4.73 -3.16
C VAL A 142 0.63 5.30 -4.52
N VAL A 143 0.02 6.43 -4.85
CA VAL A 143 0.25 7.20 -6.07
C VAL A 143 0.66 8.61 -5.69
N ALA A 144 1.68 9.13 -6.35
CA ALA A 144 2.06 10.53 -6.34
C ALA A 144 1.89 11.12 -7.74
N GLN A 145 1.19 12.24 -7.85
CA GLN A 145 0.93 12.93 -9.11
C GLN A 145 1.25 14.43 -9.00
N ALA A 146 2.22 14.89 -9.79
CA ALA A 146 2.64 16.29 -9.85
C ALA A 146 1.69 17.14 -10.71
N GLY A 147 1.68 18.46 -10.47
CA GLY A 147 0.92 19.43 -11.26
C GLY A 147 -0.58 19.48 -10.96
N THR A 148 -1.04 18.77 -9.93
CA THR A 148 -2.45 18.80 -9.50
C THR A 148 -2.72 20.07 -8.70
N LYS A 149 -3.77 20.82 -9.04
CA LYS A 149 -4.10 22.10 -8.35
C LYS A 149 -5.28 22.02 -7.40
N GLU A 150 -6.11 21.00 -7.56
CA GLU A 150 -7.34 20.85 -6.79
C GLU A 150 -7.67 19.37 -6.61
N LEU A 151 -8.24 19.04 -5.45
CA LEU A 151 -8.87 17.75 -5.26
C LEU A 151 -10.23 17.77 -5.96
N LYS A 152 -10.55 16.71 -6.70
CA LYS A 152 -11.92 16.51 -7.16
C LYS A 152 -12.82 16.33 -5.93
N SER A 153 -13.55 17.38 -5.58
CA SER A 153 -14.58 17.35 -4.56
C SER A 153 -15.94 17.28 -5.24
N ASP A 154 -16.53 16.10 -5.27
CA ASP A 154 -17.98 16.00 -5.45
C ASP A 154 -18.59 15.79 -4.07
N GLU A 155 -18.72 16.89 -3.31
CA GLU A 155 -19.28 16.88 -1.94
C GLU A 155 -20.71 16.34 -1.88
N LYS A 156 -21.35 16.14 -3.04
CA LYS A 156 -22.68 15.55 -3.17
C LYS A 156 -22.65 14.03 -3.22
N VAL A 157 -21.48 13.41 -3.30
CA VAL A 157 -21.32 11.94 -3.27
C VAL A 157 -21.20 11.49 -1.80
N SER A 158 -22.00 10.49 -1.42
CA SER A 158 -22.10 9.97 -0.05
C SER A 158 -20.78 9.53 0.59
N ASP A 159 -19.81 9.17 -0.25
CA ASP A 159 -18.56 8.56 0.18
C ASP A 159 -17.44 9.60 0.37
N TYR A 160 -17.74 10.88 0.12
CA TYR A 160 -16.82 11.99 0.32
C TYR A 160 -16.77 12.39 1.79
N VAL A 161 -15.57 12.33 2.37
CA VAL A 161 -15.32 12.79 3.75
C VAL A 161 -14.08 13.67 3.75
N LYS A 162 -14.24 14.95 4.10
CA LYS A 162 -13.09 15.85 4.29
C LYS A 162 -12.22 15.36 5.45
N ILE A 163 -10.90 15.46 5.30
CA ILE A 163 -9.92 15.15 6.34
C ILE A 163 -9.16 16.44 6.66
N ASP A 164 -9.37 16.97 7.86
CA ASP A 164 -8.66 18.16 8.32
C ASP A 164 -7.24 17.82 8.83
N GLY A 165 -6.31 18.77 8.70
CA GLY A 165 -4.95 18.68 9.24
C GLY A 165 -3.98 17.80 8.45
N LEU A 166 -4.28 17.48 7.19
CA LEU A 166 -3.46 16.64 6.33
C LEU A 166 -3.22 17.33 4.98
N GLY A 167 -1.99 17.81 4.75
CA GLY A 167 -1.66 18.63 3.58
C GLY A 167 -2.42 19.96 3.53
N ASP A 168 -2.51 20.55 2.34
CA ASP A 168 -3.28 21.76 2.06
C ASP A 168 -4.78 21.45 1.95
N ALA A 169 -5.10 20.28 1.39
CA ALA A 169 -6.44 19.73 1.36
C ALA A 169 -6.37 18.21 1.39
N ALA A 170 -7.33 17.56 2.07
CA ALA A 170 -7.46 16.11 2.02
C ALA A 170 -8.91 15.66 2.08
N ASN A 171 -9.19 14.53 1.42
CA ASN A 171 -10.45 13.83 1.50
C ASN A 171 -10.26 12.32 1.52
N ASN A 172 -11.26 11.61 2.01
CA ASN A 172 -11.48 10.22 1.69
C ASN A 172 -12.60 10.17 0.65
N TYR A 173 -12.32 9.56 -0.48
CA TYR A 173 -13.26 9.42 -1.59
C TYR A 173 -13.04 8.07 -2.27
N ALA A 174 -14.13 7.36 -2.57
CA ALA A 174 -14.10 6.06 -3.27
C ALA A 174 -13.07 5.06 -2.68
N GLY A 175 -12.99 4.98 -1.36
CA GLY A 175 -12.06 4.08 -0.68
C GLY A 175 -10.58 4.47 -0.77
N SER A 176 -10.27 5.73 -1.08
CA SER A 176 -8.91 6.26 -1.14
C SER A 176 -8.80 7.54 -0.31
N VAL A 177 -7.66 7.73 0.37
CA VAL A 177 -7.30 9.03 0.96
C VAL A 177 -6.52 9.80 -0.09
N ASN A 178 -7.04 10.95 -0.50
CA ASN A 178 -6.39 11.87 -1.41
C ASN A 178 -5.92 13.09 -0.63
N VAL A 179 -4.66 13.46 -0.80
CA VAL A 179 -4.05 14.62 -0.14
C VAL A 179 -3.38 15.49 -1.18
N LEU A 180 -3.69 16.77 -1.19
CA LEU A 180 -3.02 17.78 -1.96
C LEU A 180 -2.01 18.52 -1.06
N THR A 181 -0.77 18.62 -1.50
CA THR A 181 0.27 19.45 -0.87
C THR A 181 1.09 20.16 -1.94
N GLY A 182 1.00 21.50 -1.97
CA GLY A 182 1.43 22.31 -3.11
C GLY A 182 0.72 21.88 -4.40
N SER A 183 1.51 21.40 -5.36
CA SER A 183 1.03 20.86 -6.64
C SER A 183 1.01 19.32 -6.68
N LEU A 184 1.30 18.67 -5.55
CA LEU A 184 1.43 17.22 -5.46
C LEU A 184 0.15 16.61 -4.90
N LEU A 185 -0.45 15.71 -5.68
CA LEU A 185 -1.51 14.83 -5.22
C LEU A 185 -0.94 13.50 -4.76
N ILE A 186 -1.26 13.11 -3.53
CA ILE A 186 -0.92 11.82 -2.93
C ILE A 186 -2.22 11.04 -2.75
N THR A 187 -2.33 9.89 -3.39
CA THR A 187 -3.48 8.99 -3.23
C THR A 187 -3.04 7.69 -2.58
N VAL A 188 -3.65 7.34 -1.45
CA VAL A 188 -3.40 6.09 -0.71
C VAL A 188 -4.67 5.25 -0.70
N SER A 189 -4.59 3.96 -1.03
CA SER A 189 -5.77 3.10 -1.17
C SER A 189 -5.52 1.63 -0.79
N ARG A 190 -6.56 0.78 -0.91
CA ARG A 190 -6.57 -0.69 -0.70
C ARG A 190 -6.31 -1.22 0.71
N THR A 191 -6.03 -0.35 1.67
CA THR A 191 -6.00 -0.66 3.11
C THR A 191 -7.08 0.10 3.89
N ASP A 192 -7.18 -0.10 5.20
CA ASP A 192 -8.15 0.58 6.08
C ASP A 192 -7.86 2.10 6.21
N LEU A 193 -8.90 2.89 6.52
CA LEU A 193 -8.81 4.35 6.57
C LEU A 193 -7.75 4.86 7.56
N ALA A 194 -7.55 4.22 8.70
CA ALA A 194 -6.58 4.66 9.69
C ALA A 194 -5.15 4.48 9.15
N THR A 195 -4.87 3.33 8.55
CA THR A 195 -3.59 3.08 7.87
C THR A 195 -3.37 4.06 6.72
N ARG A 196 -4.39 4.30 5.88
CA ARG A 196 -4.29 5.27 4.77
C ARG A 196 -3.90 6.67 5.26
N LYS A 197 -4.53 7.15 6.34
CA LYS A 197 -4.21 8.45 6.95
C LYS A 197 -2.79 8.51 7.49
N LYS A 198 -2.30 7.45 8.16
CA LYS A 198 -0.92 7.39 8.68
C LYS A 198 0.12 7.46 7.56
N VAL A 199 -0.07 6.66 6.50
CA VAL A 199 0.83 6.64 5.34
C VAL A 199 0.83 8.00 4.64
N ALA A 200 -0.35 8.57 4.40
CA ALA A 200 -0.45 9.89 3.79
C ALA A 200 0.22 10.98 4.64
N ALA A 201 0.05 10.96 5.97
CA ALA A 201 0.68 11.91 6.87
C ALA A 201 2.21 11.83 6.85
N TYR A 202 2.76 10.60 6.83
CA TYR A 202 4.19 10.39 6.68
C TYR A 202 4.71 10.98 5.36
N LEU A 203 4.04 10.72 4.23
CA LEU A 203 4.49 11.23 2.93
C LEU A 203 4.40 12.75 2.82
N VAL A 204 3.36 13.37 3.39
CA VAL A 204 3.27 14.83 3.50
C VAL A 204 4.45 15.37 4.30
N ASP A 205 4.78 14.79 5.44
CA ASP A 205 5.92 15.21 6.27
C ASP A 205 7.27 15.10 5.53
N GLN A 206 7.45 14.04 4.73
CA GLN A 206 8.68 13.84 3.95
C GLN A 206 8.82 14.79 2.76
N TRP A 207 7.74 15.28 2.18
CA TRP A 207 7.78 16.05 0.93
C TRP A 207 7.43 17.54 1.10
N ALA A 208 6.68 17.91 2.14
CA ALA A 208 6.29 19.30 2.37
C ALA A 208 7.34 20.12 3.15
N ASN A 209 8.14 19.46 3.99
CA ASN A 209 9.17 20.09 4.83
C ASN A 209 10.50 20.25 4.09
#